data_AF-A0A7J9YSI2-F1
#
_entry.id   AF-A0A7J9YSI2-F1
#
_cell.length_a   1.000
_cell.length_b   1.000
_cell.length_c   1.000
_cell.angle_alpha   90.00
_cell.angle_beta   90.00
_cell.angle_gamma   90.00
#
_symmetry.space_group_name_H-M   'P 1'
#
loop_
_entity.id
_entity.type
_entity.pdbx_description
1 polymer ?
#
loop_
_entity_poly.entity_id
_entity_poly.type
_entity_poly.pdbx_seq_one_letter_code
_entity_poly.pdbx_strand_id
1 'polypeptide(L)'
;MEAAGQTPESEEQLQQRLEEQLRQVRVQDLLLESVASIINLAARRIAKEDERDLEQARVGIEAVRALLDLLEPGPRGQVQEALSQVQVLYAREAQGGGEAGPGEGGGEGPGG
;
A
#
# COMPACT_ATOMS: atom_id res chain seq x y z
N MET A 1 7.23 -45.80 -21.68
CA MET A 1 6.82 -45.73 -20.27
C MET A 1 6.45 -44.28 -20.03
N GLU A 2 5.18 -43.96 -20.30
CA GLU A 2 4.64 -42.60 -20.26
C GLU A 2 4.40 -42.17 -18.81
N ALA A 3 4.74 -40.92 -18.51
CA ALA A 3 4.61 -40.32 -17.20
C ALA A 3 3.12 -40.14 -16.84
N ALA A 4 2.58 -41.10 -16.09
CA ALA A 4 1.31 -40.95 -15.39
C ALA A 4 1.54 -40.12 -14.12
N GLY A 5 0.69 -39.11 -13.86
CA GLY A 5 0.59 -38.55 -12.51
C GLY A 5 0.26 -37.07 -12.38
N GLN A 6 -0.71 -36.54 -13.12
CA GLN A 6 -1.45 -35.34 -12.70
C GLN A 6 -2.94 -35.69 -12.76
N THR A 7 -3.44 -36.30 -11.69
CA THR A 7 -4.87 -36.46 -11.48
C THR A 7 -5.45 -35.07 -11.25
N PRO A 8 -6.50 -34.63 -11.98
CA PRO A 8 -7.19 -33.40 -11.65
C PRO A 8 -7.80 -33.56 -10.26
N GLU A 9 -7.36 -32.75 -9.29
CA GLU A 9 -7.95 -32.72 -7.96
C GLU A 9 -9.44 -32.37 -8.10
N SER A 10 -10.34 -33.13 -7.45
CA SER A 10 -11.76 -32.80 -7.52
C SER A 10 -12.02 -31.45 -6.84
N GLU A 11 -12.95 -30.67 -7.35
CA GLU A 11 -13.31 -29.36 -6.80
C GLU A 11 -13.64 -29.44 -5.30
N GLU A 12 -14.27 -30.53 -4.86
CA GLU A 12 -14.57 -30.81 -3.45
C GLU A 12 -13.31 -30.97 -2.59
N GLN A 13 -12.27 -31.65 -3.10
CA GLN A 13 -11.00 -31.81 -2.38
C GLN A 13 -10.25 -30.47 -2.28
N LEU A 14 -10.30 -29.66 -3.34
CA LEU A 14 -9.73 -28.31 -3.32
C LEU A 14 -10.44 -27.42 -2.28
N GLN A 15 -11.78 -27.44 -2.25
CA GLN A 15 -12.57 -26.71 -1.25
C GLN A 15 -12.23 -27.13 0.18
N GLN A 16 -12.17 -28.44 0.46
CA GLN A 16 -11.82 -28.94 1.80
C GLN A 16 -10.44 -28.45 2.26
N ARG A 17 -9.44 -28.48 1.38
CA ARG A 17 -8.08 -27.98 1.69
C ARG A 17 -8.06 -26.46 1.92
N LEU A 18 -8.83 -25.70 1.17
CA LEU A 18 -8.93 -24.24 1.37
C LEU A 18 -9.58 -23.92 2.71
N GLU A 19 -10.65 -24.62 3.08
CA GLU A 19 -11.29 -24.44 4.38
C GLU A 19 -10.36 -24.81 5.55
N GLU A 20 -9.60 -25.91 5.43
CA GLU A 20 -8.62 -26.31 6.44
C GLU A 20 -7.52 -25.26 6.63
N GLN A 21 -7.05 -24.66 5.53
CA GLN A 21 -6.09 -23.56 5.61
C GLN A 21 -6.70 -22.32 6.27
N LEU A 22 -7.91 -21.92 5.88
CA LEU A 22 -8.60 -20.75 6.47
C LEU A 22 -8.83 -20.91 7.97
N ARG A 23 -9.10 -22.14 8.46
CA ARG A 23 -9.22 -22.44 9.89
C ARG A 23 -7.94 -22.16 10.68
N GLN A 24 -6.77 -22.19 10.04
CA GLN A 24 -5.47 -22.00 10.67
C GLN A 24 -4.98 -20.54 10.61
N VAL A 25 -5.53 -19.72 9.70
CA VAL A 25 -5.10 -18.33 9.53
C VAL A 25 -5.67 -17.47 10.65
N ARG A 26 -4.78 -16.78 11.38
CA ARG A 26 -5.19 -15.78 12.36
C ARG A 26 -5.38 -14.43 11.68
N VAL A 27 -6.45 -13.73 12.05
CA VAL A 27 -6.74 -12.38 11.53
C VAL A 27 -5.58 -11.41 11.80
N GLN A 28 -4.93 -11.53 12.95
CA GLN A 28 -3.79 -10.67 13.31
C GLN A 28 -2.58 -10.88 12.38
N ASP A 29 -2.33 -12.11 11.92
CA ASP A 29 -1.24 -12.40 10.99
C ASP A 29 -1.54 -11.82 9.60
N LEU A 30 -2.78 -12.03 9.13
CA LEU A 30 -3.24 -11.48 7.85
C LEU A 30 -3.24 -9.95 7.86
N LEU A 31 -3.61 -9.34 9.00
CA LEU A 31 -3.59 -7.89 9.16
C LEU A 31 -2.16 -7.34 9.06
N LEU A 32 -1.20 -7.98 9.73
CA LEU A 32 0.20 -7.59 9.67
C LEU A 32 0.75 -7.71 8.24
N GLU A 33 0.45 -8.80 7.55
CA GLU A 33 0.84 -9.01 6.14
C GLU A 33 0.22 -7.96 5.21
N SER A 34 -1.06 -7.65 5.42
CA SER A 34 -1.77 -6.63 4.65
C SER A 34 -1.15 -5.25 4.86
N VAL A 35 -0.84 -4.89 6.10
CA VAL A 35 -0.19 -3.61 6.43
C VAL A 35 1.19 -3.51 5.79
N ALA A 36 2.01 -4.55 5.88
CA ALA A 36 3.31 -4.58 5.22
C ALA A 36 3.18 -4.41 3.69
N SER A 37 2.20 -5.07 3.08
CA SER A 37 1.92 -4.95 1.65
C SER A 37 1.49 -3.54 1.25
N ILE A 38 0.63 -2.89 2.04
CA ILE A 38 0.18 -1.51 1.80
C ILE A 38 1.35 -0.53 1.92
N ILE A 39 2.21 -0.68 2.93
CA ILE A 39 3.41 0.16 3.10
C ILE A 39 4.32 0.05 1.87
N ASN A 40 4.61 -1.17 1.42
CA ASN A 40 5.45 -1.41 0.25
C ASN A 40 4.84 -0.82 -1.02
N LEU A 41 3.53 -0.97 -1.21
CA LEU A 41 2.83 -0.41 -2.35
C LEU A 41 2.83 1.13 -2.30
N ALA A 42 2.56 1.74 -1.16
CA ALA A 42 2.60 3.19 -0.99
C ALA A 42 4.01 3.75 -1.27
N ALA A 43 5.06 3.10 -0.75
CA ALA A 43 6.44 3.47 -1.06
C ALA A 43 6.74 3.40 -2.56
N ARG A 44 6.24 2.35 -3.26
CA ARG A 44 6.38 2.19 -4.70
C ARG A 44 5.68 3.30 -5.49
N ARG A 45 4.46 3.69 -5.08
CA ARG A 45 3.70 4.82 -5.67
C ARG A 45 4.35 6.19 -5.46
N ILE A 46 5.27 6.31 -4.52
CA ILE A 46 6.05 7.53 -4.30
C ILE A 46 7.35 7.50 -5.14
N ALA A 47 8.12 6.42 -5.00
CA ALA A 47 9.51 6.38 -5.44
C ALA A 47 9.70 6.04 -6.92
N LYS A 48 8.78 5.28 -7.54
CA LYS A 48 8.91 4.87 -8.95
C LYS A 48 8.19 5.84 -9.87
N GLU A 49 8.94 6.53 -10.74
CA GLU A 49 8.40 7.54 -11.65
C GLU A 49 7.32 7.00 -12.60
N ASP A 50 7.51 5.79 -13.15
CA ASP A 50 6.60 5.14 -14.08
C ASP A 50 5.30 4.64 -13.43
N GLU A 51 5.28 4.55 -12.10
CA GLU A 51 4.16 4.06 -11.31
C GLU A 51 3.65 5.10 -10.31
N ARG A 52 4.15 6.34 -10.42
CA ARG A 52 3.98 7.40 -9.42
C ARG A 52 2.51 7.83 -9.31
N ASP A 53 1.97 7.75 -8.10
CA ASP A 53 0.60 8.14 -7.77
C ASP A 53 0.53 8.57 -6.30
N LEU A 54 0.65 9.88 -6.06
CA LEU A 54 0.66 10.44 -4.71
C LEU A 54 -0.71 10.35 -4.03
N GLU A 55 -1.82 10.32 -4.78
CA GLU A 55 -3.14 10.14 -4.19
C GLU A 55 -3.29 8.70 -3.66
N GLN A 56 -2.87 7.69 -4.43
CA GLN A 56 -2.84 6.31 -3.95
C GLN A 56 -1.88 6.12 -2.78
N ALA A 57 -0.70 6.76 -2.80
CA ALA A 57 0.24 6.71 -1.69
C ALA A 57 -0.38 7.29 -0.40
N ARG A 58 -1.11 8.40 -0.51
CA ARG A 58 -1.81 9.02 0.62
C ARG A 58 -2.86 8.08 1.20
N VAL A 59 -3.69 7.44 0.36
CA VAL A 59 -4.68 6.45 0.80
C VAL A 59 -4.00 5.31 1.56
N GLY A 60 -2.87 4.79 1.05
CA GLY A 60 -2.10 3.76 1.74
C GLY A 60 -1.58 4.21 3.11
N ILE A 61 -1.04 5.42 3.21
CA ILE A 61 -0.58 6.01 4.48
C ILE A 61 -1.73 6.12 5.48
N GLU A 62 -2.88 6.65 5.06
CA GLU A 62 -4.06 6.81 5.91
C GLU A 62 -4.63 5.45 6.37
N ALA A 63 -4.68 4.46 5.47
CA ALA A 63 -5.09 3.10 5.79
C ALA A 63 -4.18 2.48 6.85
N VAL A 64 -2.86 2.54 6.68
CA VAL A 64 -1.91 2.00 7.66
C VAL A 64 -2.05 2.71 9.01
N ARG A 65 -2.24 4.03 9.03
CA ARG A 65 -2.49 4.78 10.28
C ARG A 65 -3.72 4.25 11.03
N ALA A 66 -4.81 3.99 10.32
CA ALA A 66 -6.03 3.47 10.92
C ALA A 66 -5.87 2.02 11.46
N LEU A 67 -5.01 1.23 10.82
CA LEU A 67 -4.77 -0.17 11.21
C LEU A 67 -3.74 -0.34 12.33
N LEU A 68 -2.89 0.66 12.60
CA LEU A 68 -1.81 0.58 13.59
C LEU A 68 -2.29 0.17 14.99
N ASP A 69 -3.41 0.72 15.45
CA ASP A 69 -3.95 0.44 16.79
C ASP A 69 -4.53 -0.97 16.94
N LEU A 70 -4.82 -1.64 15.81
CA LEU A 70 -5.33 -3.00 15.74
C LEU A 70 -4.20 -4.05 15.77
N LEU A 71 -2.96 -3.64 15.48
CA LEU A 71 -1.80 -4.52 15.52
C LEU A 71 -1.40 -4.88 16.95
N GLU A 72 -0.89 -6.10 17.13
CA GLU A 72 -0.31 -6.51 18.41
C GLU A 72 0.88 -5.61 18.81
N PRO A 73 1.15 -5.41 20.12
CA PRO A 73 2.21 -4.51 20.58
C PRO A 73 3.60 -4.83 20.03
N GLY A 74 3.91 -6.10 19.79
CA GLY A 74 5.20 -6.55 19.27
C GLY A 74 5.54 -5.97 17.89
N PRO A 75 4.76 -6.27 16.83
CA PRO A 75 5.03 -5.77 15.48
C PRO A 75 4.71 -4.29 15.29
N ARG A 76 3.85 -3.68 16.12
CA ARG A 76 3.38 -2.30 15.95
C ARG A 76 4.51 -1.27 15.81
N GLY A 77 5.57 -1.38 16.61
CA GLY A 77 6.69 -0.44 16.57
C GLY A 77 7.43 -0.44 15.22
N GLN A 78 7.65 -1.62 14.65
CA GLN A 78 8.31 -1.76 13.34
C GLN A 78 7.46 -1.17 12.22
N VAL A 79 6.15 -1.41 12.27
CA VAL A 79 5.20 -0.85 11.30
C VAL A 79 5.16 0.68 11.41
N GLN A 80 5.14 1.22 12.63
CA GLN A 80 5.14 2.66 12.86
C GLN A 80 6.40 3.32 12.30
N GLU A 81 7.56 2.69 12.49
CA GLU A 81 8.83 3.17 11.95
C GLU A 81 8.83 3.15 10.41
N ALA A 82 8.41 2.04 9.80
CA ALA A 82 8.30 1.93 8.34
C ALA A 82 7.31 2.96 7.76
N LEU A 83 6.16 3.14 8.40
CA LEU A 83 5.18 4.15 8.02
C LEU A 83 5.76 5.57 8.07
N SER A 84 6.56 5.87 9.11
CA SER A 84 7.22 7.18 9.26
C SER A 84 8.20 7.44 8.11
N GLN A 85 8.96 6.43 7.69
CA GLN A 85 9.87 6.53 6.54
C GLN A 85 9.09 6.81 5.25
N VAL A 86 7.97 6.12 5.01
CA VAL A 86 7.10 6.36 3.85
C VAL A 86 6.52 7.78 3.86
N GLN A 87 6.10 8.29 5.02
CA GLN A 87 5.58 9.65 5.14
C GLN A 87 6.64 10.72 4.83
N VAL A 88 7.91 10.50 5.22
CA VAL A 88 9.01 11.40 4.85
C VAL A 88 9.25 11.39 3.34
N LEU A 89 9.26 10.21 2.71
CA LEU A 89 9.38 10.10 1.26
C LEU A 89 8.23 10.83 0.55
N TYR A 90 6.99 10.60 1.00
CA TYR A 90 5.80 11.26 0.47
C TYR A 90 5.90 12.79 0.55
N ALA A 91 6.28 13.31 1.72
CA ALA A 91 6.39 14.75 1.93
C ALA A 91 7.43 15.42 1.01
N ARG A 92 8.56 14.75 0.76
CA ARG A 92 9.59 15.25 -0.16
C ARG A 92 9.06 15.38 -1.59
N GLU A 93 8.40 14.35 -2.09
CA GLU A 93 7.84 14.36 -3.45
C GLU A 93 6.64 15.31 -3.58
N ALA A 94 5.78 15.37 -2.57
CA ALA A 94 4.63 16.28 -2.56
C ALA A 94 5.06 17.76 -2.53
N GLN A 95 6.17 18.07 -1.85
CA GLN A 95 6.75 19.42 -1.84
C GLN A 95 7.49 19.74 -3.15
N GLY A 96 8.17 18.76 -3.76
CA GLY A 96 8.86 18.91 -5.04
C GLY A 96 7.94 19.07 -6.26
N GLY A 97 6.68 18.60 -6.17
CA GLY A 97 5.67 18.77 -7.22
C GLY A 97 4.84 20.06 -7.14
N GLY A 98 5.11 20.93 -6.16
CA GLY A 98 4.32 22.13 -5.85
C GLY A 98 4.67 23.39 -6.66
N GLU A 99 5.70 23.37 -7.52
CA GLU A 99 6.07 24.51 -8.38
C GLU A 99 5.60 24.32 -9.83
N ALA A 100 4.29 24.30 -10.03
CA ALA A 100 3.67 24.55 -11.33
C ALA A 100 2.30 25.23 -11.14
N GLY A 101 2.31 26.56 -11.03
CA GLY A 101 1.13 27.44 -11.11
C GLY A 101 1.25 28.69 -10.23
N PRO A 102 1.63 29.85 -10.81
CA PRO A 102 0.57 30.76 -11.21
C PRO A 102 0.75 31.28 -12.65
N GLY A 103 -0.13 30.83 -13.54
CA GLY A 103 -0.58 31.53 -14.75
C GLY A 103 -2.07 31.20 -14.87
N GLU A 104 -3.02 32.09 -15.14
CA GLU A 104 -2.98 33.36 -15.86
C GLU A 104 -4.05 34.31 -15.30
N GLY A 105 -3.77 35.61 -15.44
CA GLY A 105 -4.70 36.70 -15.19
C GLY A 105 -4.05 38.03 -15.55
N GLY A 106 -3.46 38.11 -16.74
CA GLY A 106 -3.01 39.39 -17.30
C GLY A 106 -4.20 40.22 -17.76
N GLY A 107 -4.17 41.53 -17.47
CA GLY A 107 -5.16 42.49 -17.96
C GLY A 107 -5.03 43.89 -17.36
N GLU A 108 -4.13 44.69 -17.95
CA GLU A 108 -4.19 46.15 -18.17
C GLU A 108 -4.56 47.16 -17.06
N GLY A 109 -3.66 48.16 -16.92
CA GLY A 109 -3.89 49.49 -16.33
C GLY A 109 -2.80 49.85 -15.32
N PRO A 110 -2.07 50.97 -15.50
CA PRO A 110 -2.74 52.26 -15.33
C PRO A 110 -2.33 53.32 -16.36
N GLY A 111 -3.32 54.15 -16.72
CA GLY A 111 -3.06 55.48 -17.25
C GLY A 111 -2.48 56.38 -16.15
N GLY A 112 -1.52 57.22 -16.54
CA GLY A 112 -0.85 58.23 -15.72
C GLY A 112 0.27 58.88 -16.50
#